data_AF-A0AAW6E4V7-F1
#
_entry.id   AF-A0AAW6E4V7-F1
#
_cell.length_a   1.000
_cell.length_b   1.000
_cell.length_c   1.000
_cell.angle_alpha   90.00
_cell.angle_beta   90.00
_cell.angle_gamma   90.00
#
_symmetry.space_group_name_H-M   'P 1'
#
loop_
_entity.id
_entity.type
_entity.pdbx_description
1 polymer ?
#
loop_
_entity_poly.entity_id
_entity_poly.type
_entity_poly.pdbx_seq_one_letter_code
_entity_poly.pdbx_strand_id
1 'polypeptide(L)'
;MKRYFCKTNAYNCVVFVDESGKGFMIYENLFDEELTIDVAKSSDYSNLDGCETAEECAYSIGTPQAMQEVFAFDPDEFEYIEEF
;
A
#
# COMPACT_ATOMS: atom_id res chain seq x y z
N MET A 1 2.25 -11.20 0.59
CA MET A 1 1.90 -10.09 -0.33
C MET A 1 3.13 -9.42 -0.87
N LYS A 2 3.06 -8.92 -2.11
CA LYS A 2 4.09 -8.07 -2.69
C LYS A 2 3.90 -6.63 -2.25
N ARG A 3 4.98 -5.86 -2.12
CA ARG A 3 4.93 -4.45 -1.72
C ARG A 3 5.46 -3.61 -2.85
N TYR A 4 4.76 -2.53 -3.15
CA TYR A 4 5.12 -1.60 -4.21
C TYR A 4 5.17 -0.20 -3.65
N PHE A 5 6.20 0.54 -4.02
CA PHE A 5 6.22 1.98 -3.91
C PHE A 5 5.70 2.54 -5.23
N CYS A 6 4.64 3.33 -5.15
CA CYS A 6 3.91 3.84 -6.30
C CYS A 6 3.89 5.37 -6.29
N LYS A 7 3.96 5.98 -7.47
CA LYS A 7 3.73 7.42 -7.65
C LYS A 7 2.53 7.65 -8.55
N THR A 8 1.68 8.57 -8.13
CA THR A 8 0.62 9.14 -8.96
C THR A 8 0.98 10.59 -9.30
N ASN A 9 0.16 11.23 -10.12
CA ASN A 9 0.30 12.65 -10.44
C ASN A 9 0.02 13.59 -9.25
N ALA A 10 -0.53 13.07 -8.14
CA ALA A 10 -0.97 13.87 -7.00
C ALA A 10 -0.26 13.49 -5.69
N TYR A 11 0.09 12.21 -5.52
CA TYR A 11 0.68 11.70 -4.30
C TYR A 11 1.50 10.41 -4.52
N ASN A 12 2.37 10.11 -3.56
CA ASN A 12 3.04 8.82 -3.45
C ASN A 12 2.26 7.87 -2.52
N CYS A 13 2.39 6.58 -2.72
CA CYS A 13 1.78 5.58 -1.84
C CYS A 13 2.58 4.27 -1.80
N VAL A 14 2.28 3.46 -0.79
CA VAL A 14 2.70 2.06 -0.73
C VAL A 14 1.50 1.18 -0.96
N VAL A 15 1.62 0.21 -1.86
CA VAL A 15 0.55 -0.73 -2.17
C VAL A 15 0.98 -2.15 -1.81
N PHE A 16 0.17 -2.81 -1.00
CA PHE A 16 0.31 -4.22 -0.68
C PHE A 16 -0.59 -5.03 -1.60
N VAL A 17 0.00 -5.88 -2.43
CA VAL A 17 -0.74 -6.64 -3.46
C VAL A 17 -0.75 -8.11 -3.10
N ASP A 18 -1.95 -8.68 -3.04
CA ASP A 18 -2.16 -10.10 -2.80
C ASP A 18 -2.06 -10.94 -4.08
N GLU A 19 -2.09 -12.27 -3.93
CA GLU A 19 -1.98 -13.21 -5.05
C GLU A 19 -3.19 -13.16 -6.02
N SER A 20 -4.31 -12.59 -5.58
CA SER A 20 -5.51 -12.42 -6.40
C SER A 20 -5.46 -11.16 -7.28
N GLY A 21 -4.44 -10.32 -7.10
CA GLY A 21 -4.28 -9.05 -7.81
C GLY A 21 -5.06 -7.89 -7.17
N LYS A 22 -5.45 -8.00 -5.90
CA LYS A 22 -6.01 -6.87 -5.16
C LYS A 22 -4.91 -6.14 -4.40
N GLY A 23 -5.02 -4.82 -4.38
CA GLY A 23 -4.14 -3.92 -3.66
C GLY A 23 -4.80 -3.35 -2.41
N PHE A 24 -4.01 -3.14 -1.36
CA PHE A 24 -4.33 -2.28 -0.22
C PHE A 24 -3.37 -1.09 -0.21
N MET A 25 -3.92 0.13 -0.25
CA MET A 25 -3.13 1.36 -0.35
C MET A 25 -2.84 2.00 1.01
N ILE A 26 -1.60 2.46 1.19
CA ILE A 26 -1.17 3.33 2.28
C ILE A 26 -0.67 4.65 1.68
N TYR A 27 -1.39 5.74 1.94
CA TYR A 27 -1.09 7.07 1.42
C TYR A 27 0.10 7.72 2.12
N GLU A 28 0.82 8.59 1.42
CA GLU A 28 1.95 9.35 1.96
C GLU A 28 1.65 10.16 3.23
N ASN A 29 0.41 10.61 3.43
CA ASN A 29 0.03 11.40 4.60
C ASN A 29 -0.04 10.60 5.91
N LEU A 30 0.10 9.28 5.84
CA LEU A 30 0.21 8.39 6.99
C LEU A 30 1.67 8.19 7.45
N PHE A 31 2.63 8.76 6.73
CA PHE A 31 4.05 8.75 7.08
C PHE A 31 4.44 10.07 7.75
N ASP A 32 5.39 10.02 8.68
CA ASP A 32 5.87 11.20 9.42
C ASP A 32 6.80 12.10 8.58
N GLU A 33 7.27 11.59 7.45
CA GLU A 33 8.16 12.28 6.50
C GLU A 33 7.71 12.05 5.06
N GLU A 34 8.30 12.80 4.12
CA GLU A 34 7.99 12.68 2.70
C GLU A 34 8.20 11.23 2.23
N LEU A 35 7.14 10.64 1.67
CA LEU A 35 7.19 9.25 1.25
C LEU A 35 8.07 9.09 0.00
N THR A 36 9.31 8.68 0.23
CA THR A 36 10.25 8.19 -0.78
C THR A 36 10.34 6.67 -0.75
N ILE A 37 11.01 6.06 -1.72
CA ILE A 37 11.20 4.60 -1.69
C ILE A 37 12.07 4.15 -0.51
N ASP A 38 13.06 4.94 -0.10
CA ASP A 38 13.90 4.59 1.05
C ASP A 38 13.06 4.61 2.33
N VAL A 39 12.19 5.62 2.47
CA VAL A 39 11.21 5.70 3.56
C VAL A 39 10.24 4.52 3.53
N ALA A 40 9.71 4.17 2.36
CA ALA A 40 8.85 3.01 2.21
C ALA A 40 9.56 1.71 2.65
N LYS A 41 10.82 1.52 2.25
CA LYS A 41 11.62 0.33 2.64
C LYS A 41 11.93 0.27 4.14
N SER A 42 12.09 1.41 4.80
CA SER A 42 12.42 1.49 6.23
C SER A 42 11.23 1.60 7.18
N SER A 43 10.02 1.79 6.65
CA SER A 43 8.80 2.00 7.44
C SER A 43 8.34 0.73 8.14
N ASP A 44 7.68 0.91 9.29
CA ASP A 44 7.12 -0.19 10.07
C ASP A 44 5.73 -0.59 9.52
N TYR A 45 5.63 -1.84 9.08
CA TYR A 45 4.39 -2.45 8.60
C TYR A 45 3.97 -3.65 9.47
N SER A 46 4.46 -3.74 10.70
CA SER A 46 4.22 -4.86 11.61
C SER A 46 2.73 -5.17 11.84
N ASN A 47 1.85 -4.17 11.74
CA ASN A 47 0.39 -4.37 11.82
C ASN A 47 -0.18 -5.16 10.62
N LEU A 48 0.56 -5.25 9.52
CA LEU A 48 0.18 -5.98 8.31
C LEU A 48 0.98 -7.27 8.15
N ASP A 49 1.88 -7.58 9.10
CA ASP A 49 2.63 -8.82 9.09
C ASP A 49 1.67 -10.01 9.31
N GLY A 50 1.75 -10.99 8.41
CA GLY A 50 0.88 -12.16 8.42
C GLY A 50 -0.44 -12.00 7.68
N CYS A 51 -0.75 -10.80 7.14
CA CYS A 51 -1.86 -10.65 6.20
C CYS A 51 -1.52 -11.31 4.85
N GLU A 52 -2.43 -12.13 4.35
CA GLU A 52 -2.33 -12.80 3.06
C GLU A 52 -3.12 -12.07 1.97
N THR A 53 -4.17 -11.34 2.35
CA THR A 53 -5.07 -10.61 1.44
C THR A 53 -5.12 -9.10 1.71
N ALA A 54 -5.51 -8.33 0.70
CA ALA A 54 -5.74 -6.89 0.85
C ALA A 54 -6.88 -6.60 1.86
N GLU A 55 -7.92 -7.43 1.90
CA GLU A 55 -9.01 -7.31 2.88
C GLU A 55 -8.55 -7.58 4.32
N GLU A 56 -7.65 -8.52 4.55
CA GLU A 56 -7.07 -8.75 5.87
C GLU A 56 -6.26 -7.54 6.34
N CYS A 57 -5.57 -6.84 5.43
CA CYS A 57 -4.89 -5.60 5.76
C CYS A 57 -5.87 -4.53 6.23
N ALA A 58 -6.94 -4.32 5.46
CA ALA A 58 -7.98 -3.37 5.82
C ALA A 58 -8.64 -3.71 7.16
N TYR A 59 -8.87 -5.00 7.43
CA TYR A 59 -9.41 -5.48 8.70
C TYR A 59 -8.44 -5.27 9.86
N SER A 60 -7.14 -5.48 9.64
CA SER A 60 -6.10 -5.25 10.66
C SER A 60 -6.00 -3.77 11.06
N ILE A 61 -6.13 -2.85 10.10
CA ILE A 61 -6.22 -1.41 10.39
C ILE A 61 -7.53 -1.07 11.13
N GLY A 62 -8.61 -1.77 10.82
CA GLY A 62 -9.84 -1.75 11.61
C GLY A 62 -10.68 -0.48 11.50
N THR A 63 -10.43 0.36 10.48
CA THR A 63 -11.22 1.57 10.21
C THR A 63 -12.14 1.38 9.00
N PRO A 64 -13.34 2.00 8.97
CA PRO A 64 -14.20 1.96 7.79
C PRO A 64 -13.52 2.50 6.52
N GLN A 65 -12.61 3.45 6.67
CA GLN A 65 -11.81 4.02 5.58
C GLN A 65 -10.88 2.97 4.98
N ALA A 66 -10.18 2.17 5.80
CA ALA A 66 -9.26 1.14 5.31
C ALA A 66 -9.95 0.13 4.37
N MET A 67 -11.23 -0.18 4.61
CA MET A 67 -12.01 -1.06 3.73
C MET A 67 -12.27 -0.47 2.33
N GLN A 68 -12.20 0.87 2.19
CA GLN A 68 -12.33 1.57 0.92
C GLN A 68 -11.01 1.63 0.14
N GLU A 69 -9.89 1.32 0.81
CA GLU A 69 -8.54 1.33 0.21
C GLU A 69 -8.16 -0.01 -0.43
N VAL A 70 -9.08 -0.97 -0.45
CA VAL A 70 -8.93 -2.22 -1.18
C VAL A 70 -9.45 -2.02 -2.61
N PHE A 71 -8.60 -2.30 -3.59
CA PHE A 71 -8.91 -2.08 -5.01
C PHE A 71 -8.32 -3.18 -5.88
N ALA A 72 -8.77 -3.26 -7.14
CA ALA A 72 -8.11 -4.11 -8.13
C ALA A 72 -6.80 -3.44 -8.55
N PHE A 73 -5.67 -4.07 -8.30
CA PHE A 73 -4.38 -3.46 -8.58
C PHE A 73 -4.06 -3.49 -10.07
N ASP A 74 -3.94 -2.30 -10.66
CA ASP A 74 -3.48 -2.13 -12.04
C ASP A 74 -2.20 -1.27 -12.06
N PRO A 75 -1.03 -1.85 -12.37
CA PRO A 75 0.23 -1.11 -12.48
C PRO A 75 0.18 0.06 -13.48
N ASP A 76 -0.67 -0.02 -14.51
CA ASP A 76 -0.75 1.00 -15.56
C ASP A 76 -1.44 2.29 -15.07
N GLU A 77 -2.09 2.27 -13.90
CA GLU A 77 -2.69 3.46 -13.26
C GLU A 77 -1.65 4.34 -12.55
N PHE A 78 -0.40 3.88 -12.41
CA PHE A 78 0.67 4.59 -11.70
C PHE A 78 1.72 5.15 -12.67
N GLU A 79 2.21 6.37 -12.41
CA GLU A 79 3.28 6.98 -13.20
C GLU A 79 4.64 6.29 -12.95
N TYR A 80 4.79 5.72 -11.76
CA TYR A 80 5.97 4.98 -11.35
C TYR A 80 5.57 3.86 -10.38
N ILE A 81 6.23 2.72 -10.53
CA ILE A 81 6.08 1.56 -9.65
C ILE A 81 7.43 0.89 -9.43
N GLU A 82 7.75 0.56 -8.18
CA GLU A 82 8.90 -0.26 -7.82
C GLU A 82 8.54 -1.26 -6.72
N GLU A 83 8.80 -2.55 -6.95
CA GLU A 83 8.65 -3.61 -5.95
C GLU A 83 9.78 -3.55 -4.91
N PHE A 84 9.48 -3.76 -3.64
CA PHE A 84 10.49 -3.77 -2.56
C PHE A 84 10.21 -4.76 -1.43
#